data_AF-A0A0M0BMX2-F1
#
_entry.id   AF-A0A0M0BMX2-F1
#
_cell.length_a   1.000
_cell.length_b   1.000
_cell.length_c   1.000
_cell.angle_alpha   90.00
_cell.angle_beta   90.00
_cell.angle_gamma   90.00
#
_symmetry.space_group_name_H-M   'P 1'
#
loop_
_entity.id
_entity.type
_entity.pdbx_description
1 polymer ?
#
loop_
_entity_poly.entity_id
_entity_poly.type
_entity_poly.pdbx_seq_one_letter_code
_entity_poly.pdbx_strand_id
1 'polypeptide(L)' 'MQGDRMFLRKDEEIEMIKAINRLKDKVLYVSRNYTKTTKIRTVITDEPYKLEQYIRGKSSKFKPFFALAAT' A
#
# COMPACT_ATOMS: atom_id res chain seq x y z
N MET A 1 13.58 -34.74 -4.12
CA MET A 1 14.32 -33.56 -4.61
C MET A 1 13.66 -32.34 -4.01
N GLN A 2 14.41 -31.63 -3.18
CA GLN A 2 13.97 -30.46 -2.41
C GLN A 2 13.85 -29.27 -3.37
N GLY A 3 12.75 -28.53 -3.29
CA GLY A 3 12.30 -27.58 -4.32
C GLY A 3 13.38 -26.60 -4.80
N ASP A 4 13.66 -26.67 -6.09
CA ASP A 4 14.55 -25.72 -6.76
C ASP A 4 13.99 -24.30 -6.60
N ARG A 5 14.85 -23.39 -6.13
CA ARG A 5 14.49 -21.98 -6.00
C ARG A 5 14.33 -21.38 -7.40
N MET A 6 13.14 -20.91 -7.72
CA MET A 6 12.89 -20.12 -8.92
C MET A 6 13.17 -18.64 -8.65
N PHE A 7 14.02 -18.04 -9.47
CA PHE A 7 14.32 -16.61 -9.46
C PHE A 7 13.80 -15.97 -10.74
N LEU A 8 13.41 -14.71 -10.64
CA LEU A 8 13.13 -13.89 -11.82
C LEU A 8 14.42 -13.72 -12.63
N ARG A 9 14.27 -13.65 -13.96
CA ARG A 9 15.34 -13.17 -14.82
C ARG A 9 15.52 -11.66 -14.62
N LYS A 10 16.71 -11.13 -14.94
CA LYS A 10 17.03 -9.72 -14.72
C LYS A 10 16.08 -8.75 -15.43
N ASP A 11 15.63 -9.11 -16.63
CA ASP A 11 14.65 -8.35 -17.41
C ASP A 11 13.26 -8.36 -16.74
N GLU A 12 12.82 -9.52 -16.25
CA GLU A 12 11.55 -9.67 -15.52
C GLU A 12 11.56 -8.90 -14.20
N GLU A 13 12.70 -8.90 -13.50
CA GLU A 13 12.89 -8.12 -12.28
C GLU A 13 12.74 -6.61 -12.55
N ILE A 14 13.38 -6.10 -13.61
CA ILE A 14 13.28 -4.69 -14.00
C ILE A 14 11.84 -4.31 -14.34
N GLU A 15 11.13 -5.14 -15.11
CA GLU A 15 9.73 -4.88 -15.45
C GLU A 15 8.82 -4.93 -14.22
N MET A 16 9.07 -5.85 -13.28
CA MET A 16 8.36 -5.90 -12.01
C MET A 16 8.60 -4.64 -11.18
N ILE A 17 9.86 -4.17 -11.08
CA ILE A 17 10.20 -2.93 -10.36
C ILE A 17 9.46 -1.74 -10.97
N LYS A 18 9.46 -1.61 -12.30
CA LYS A 18 8.72 -0.54 -12.99
C LYS A 18 7.22 -0.62 -12.71
N ALA A 19 6.63 -1.82 -12.76
CA ALA A 19 5.21 -2.03 -12.48
C ALA A 19 4.86 -1.64 -11.04
N ILE A 20 5.66 -2.05 -10.06
CA ILE A 20 5.48 -1.69 -8.65
C ILE A 20 5.60 -0.18 -8.44
N ASN A 21 6.58 0.47 -9.07
CA ASN A 21 6.75 1.93 -8.97
C ASN A 21 5.54 2.67 -9.56
N ARG A 22 5.04 2.24 -10.72
CA ARG A 22 3.79 2.78 -11.30
C ARG A 22 2.59 2.57 -10.37
N LEU A 23 2.49 1.39 -9.74
CA LEU A 23 1.42 1.08 -8.79
C LEU A 23 1.48 2.00 -7.57
N LYS A 24 2.66 2.23 -6.98
CA LYS A 24 2.82 3.10 -5.81
C LYS A 24 2.35 4.54 -6.04
N ASP A 25 2.47 5.03 -7.27
CA ASP A 25 2.00 6.38 -7.66
C ASP A 25 0.53 6.43 -8.09
N LYS A 26 -0.15 5.28 -8.21
CA LYS A 26 -1.57 5.23 -8.55
C LYS A 26 -2.40 5.89 -7.45
N VAL A 27 -3.38 6.67 -7.89
CA VAL A 27 -4.35 7.37 -7.03
C VAL A 27 -5.50 6.44 -6.68
N LEU A 28 -5.86 6.38 -5.40
CA LEU A 28 -6.98 5.63 -4.85
C LEU A 28 -8.04 6.57 -4.28
N TYR A 29 -9.29 6.15 -4.38
CA TYR A 29 -10.41 6.77 -3.68
C TYR A 29 -10.49 6.22 -2.25
N VAL A 30 -10.50 7.13 -1.26
CA VAL A 30 -10.55 6.73 0.15
C VAL A 30 -12.00 6.71 0.63
N SER A 31 -12.48 5.53 1.02
CA SER A 31 -13.90 5.17 1.19
C SER A 31 -14.61 5.67 2.45
N ARG A 32 -14.29 6.86 2.96
CA ARG A 32 -15.09 7.46 4.04
C ARG A 32 -15.63 8.85 3.81
N ASN A 33 -15.18 9.55 2.76
CA ASN A 33 -15.74 10.86 2.42
C ASN A 33 -15.80 11.13 0.90
N TYR A 34 -15.56 10.14 0.03
CA TYR A 34 -15.68 10.18 -1.46
C TYR A 34 -15.12 11.42 -2.21
N THR A 35 -14.44 12.32 -1.50
CA THR A 35 -13.96 13.63 -1.96
C THR A 35 -12.45 13.74 -1.85
N LYS A 36 -11.80 12.77 -1.16
CA LYS A 36 -10.36 12.73 -0.98
C LYS A 36 -9.75 11.57 -1.74
N THR A 37 -8.91 11.92 -2.70
CA THR A 37 -8.01 11.02 -3.41
C THR A 37 -6.65 11.00 -2.74
N THR A 38 -6.01 9.85 -2.63
CA THR A 38 -4.64 9.73 -2.11
C THR A 38 -3.83 8.74 -2.95
N LYS A 39 -2.50 8.83 -2.93
CA LYS A 39 -1.64 7.85 -3.61
C LYS A 39 -1.37 6.64 -2.72
N ILE A 40 -1.16 5.46 -3.33
CA ILE A 40 -0.80 4.24 -2.59
C ILE A 40 0.43 4.47 -1.70
N ARG A 41 1.46 5.15 -2.20
CA ARG A 41 2.66 5.46 -1.41
C ARG A 41 2.35 6.25 -0.13
N THR A 42 1.39 7.18 -0.18
CA THR A 42 0.99 7.98 0.97
C THR A 42 0.29 7.12 2.01
N VAL A 43 -0.56 6.18 1.57
CA VAL A 43 -1.22 5.22 2.47
C VAL A 43 -0.19 4.35 3.19
N ILE A 44 0.80 3.84 2.46
CA ILE A 44 1.88 3.02 3.03
C ILE A 44 2.64 3.80 4.12
N THR A 45 2.90 5.08 3.91
CA THR A 45 3.58 5.95 4.89
C THR A 45 2.68 6.31 6.07
N ASP A 46 1.39 6.55 5.84
CA ASP A 46 0.45 6.99 6.88
C ASP A 46 0.04 5.86 7.84
N GLU A 47 -0.04 4.60 7.38
CA GLU A 47 -0.50 3.48 8.21
C GLU A 47 0.34 3.25 9.48
N PRO A 48 1.68 3.21 9.41
CA PRO A 48 2.52 3.14 10.61
C PRO A 48 2.26 4.29 11.58
N TYR A 49 2.00 5.50 11.08
CA TYR A 49 1.72 6.67 11.91
C TYR A 49 0.36 6.54 12.62
N LYS A 50 -0.67 6.05 11.94
CA LYS A 50 -1.98 5.74 12.58
C LYS A 50 -1.83 4.69 13.68
N LEU A 51 -1.02 3.67 13.43
CA LEU A 51 -0.72 2.63 14.41
C LEU A 51 0.04 3.21 15.61
N GLU A 52 1.06 4.03 15.37
CA GLU A 52 1.83 4.71 16.41
C GLU A 52 0.92 5.58 17.30
N GLN A 53 0.03 6.38 16.71
CA GLN A 53 -0.92 7.20 17.46
C GLN A 53 -1.85 6.36 18.34
N TYR A 54 -2.27 5.20 17.86
CA TYR A 54 -3.10 4.29 18.63
C TYR A 54 -2.33 3.68 19.81
N ILE A 55 -1.13 3.16 19.56
CA ILE A 55 -0.27 2.57 20.60
C ILE A 55 0.06 3.60 21.69
N ARG A 56 0.28 4.87 21.31
CA ARG A 56 0.59 5.97 22.24
C ARG A 56 -0.65 6.55 22.93
N GLY A 57 -1.85 6.02 22.70
CA GLY A 57 -3.10 6.53 23.27
C GLY A 57 -3.51 7.91 22.75
N LYS A 58 -2.86 8.43 21.68
CA LYS A 58 -3.22 9.71 21.03
C LYS A 58 -4.49 9.58 20.18
N SER A 59 -4.82 8.37 19.75
CA SER A 59 -6.08 8.05 19.07
C SER A 59 -6.84 6.98 19.85
N SER A 60 -8.15 7.18 20.03
CA SER A 60 -9.02 6.24 20.76
C SER A 60 -9.30 4.95 19.99
N LYS A 61 -9.15 4.95 18.65
CA LYS A 61 -9.41 3.78 17.79
C LYS A 61 -8.40 3.71 16.66
N PHE A 62 -7.76 2.56 16.47
CA PHE A 62 -7.06 2.24 15.24
C PHE A 62 -8.07 2.02 14.12
N LYS A 63 -7.86 2.71 12.98
CA LYS A 63 -8.71 2.60 11.79
C LYS A 63 -7.80 2.28 10.61
N PRO A 64 -7.67 0.99 10.24
CA PRO A 64 -6.84 0.61 9.11
C PRO A 64 -7.40 1.18 7.81
N PHE A 65 -6.52 1.43 6.86
CA PHE A 65 -6.92 1.80 5.51
C PHE A 65 -7.72 0.68 4.84
N PHE A 66 -8.85 1.05 4.24
CA PHE A 66 -9.65 0.22 3.35
C PHE A 66 -9.87 0.95 2.03
N ALA A 67 -9.27 0.44 0.95
CA ALA A 67 -9.64 0.83 -0.40
C ALA A 67 -10.88 0.04 -0.84
N LEU A 68 -11.87 0.72 -1.42
CA LEU A 68 -12.80 0.03 -2.32
C LEU A 68 -12.12 -0.06 -3.68
N ALA A 69 -12.09 -1.26 -4.27
CA ALA A 69 -11.79 -1.38 -5.69
C ALA A 69 -12.87 -0.61 -6.45
N ALA A 70 -12.47 0.42 -7.22
CA ALA A 70 -13.37 0.99 -8.20
C ALA A 70 -13.64 -0.11 -9.22
N THR A 71 -14.89 -0.60 -9.24
CA THR A 71 -15.43 -1.51 -10.25
C THR A 71 -15.40 -0.86 -11.63
#